data_AF-A0AAQ3LZI3-F1
#
_entry.id   AF-A0AAQ3LZI3-F1
#
_cell.length_a   1.000
_cell.length_b   1.000
_cell.length_c   1.000
_cell.angle_alpha   90.00
_cell.angle_beta   90.00
_cell.angle_gamma   90.00
#
_symmetry.space_group_name_H-M   'P 1'
#
loop_
_entity.id
_entity.type
_entity.pdbx_description
1 polymer ?
#
loop_
_entity_poly.entity_id
_entity_poly.type
_entity_poly.pdbx_seq_one_letter_code
_entity_poly.pdbx_strand_id
1 'polypeptide(L)'
;MSSSTRPNDDSAAAQYNRRVLNKLQNAFKRQPDIDLIKQLPSVYRNKLSSKKQGDAQRSNAVKPTLEDQVSPTSGVLPLTIDVARSASVLYPLSDDVEMLLNQKEPQWRKDGALLSNALNQVVRFATVLFQSTSDVNHFVARCSDGIVLKAISQPDSTEYDTLQFLEEKTPAFPKPKPHGVINIGDIWYMFMSFIPGVSLDKIWETLGHHQKRSISDDLENIISHLRRIPHQNGKMLGGVAGQGCKDTRRHTRTAKDLYTCEDVWKFMYGSARCKDTIYGKFLQQQTFPPRDQRIVFIHGDLRPANIIVQISADESLKVTGLIDWEMSGFYPEDLECVKAMNNLSPLGTDDWYLYLPSCISPRNHLKSWHTDCVWDQYIV
;
A
#
# COMPACT_ATOMS: atom_id res chain seq x y z
N MET A 1 36.70 18.68 33.79
CA MET A 1 35.81 19.22 32.73
C MET A 1 35.15 18.03 32.04
N SER A 2 33.90 17.74 32.42
CA SER A 2 33.10 16.65 31.84
C SER A 2 32.29 17.22 30.68
N SER A 3 32.55 16.75 29.45
CA SER A 3 31.80 17.15 28.26
C SER A 3 30.39 16.57 28.30
N SER A 4 29.39 17.40 28.57
CA SER A 4 27.99 17.02 28.39
C SER A 4 27.67 16.96 26.90
N THR A 5 27.58 15.75 26.33
CA THR A 5 26.92 15.52 25.05
C THR A 5 25.47 15.99 25.18
N ARG A 6 25.08 17.03 24.41
CA ARG A 6 23.68 17.44 24.35
C ARG A 6 22.85 16.27 23.76
N PRO A 7 21.73 15.86 24.39
CA PRO A 7 20.89 14.83 23.83
C PRO A 7 20.33 15.28 22.47
N ASN A 8 20.38 14.38 21.48
CA ASN A 8 19.96 14.65 20.12
C ASN A 8 18.43 14.84 20.07
N ASP A 9 17.99 16.09 20.02
CA ASP A 9 16.60 16.52 20.17
C ASP A 9 15.71 16.14 18.96
N ASP A 10 16.33 15.67 17.88
CA ASP A 10 15.68 15.24 16.63
C ASP A 10 15.55 13.72 16.45
N SER A 11 16.01 12.91 17.43
CA SER A 11 15.90 11.44 17.35
C SER A 11 14.44 10.97 17.19
N ALA A 12 14.23 9.84 16.50
CA ALA A 12 12.88 9.30 16.31
C ALA A 12 12.20 9.02 17.66
N ALA A 13 12.98 8.62 18.67
CA ALA A 13 12.54 8.48 20.05
C ALA A 13 12.12 9.82 20.69
N ALA A 14 12.90 10.90 20.50
CA ALA A 14 12.58 12.23 21.02
C ALA A 14 11.31 12.81 20.35
N GLN A 15 11.17 12.67 19.04
CA GLN A 15 9.98 13.10 18.31
C GLN A 15 8.72 12.33 18.77
N TYR A 16 8.84 11.03 19.03
CA TYR A 16 7.75 10.23 19.57
C TYR A 16 7.32 10.70 20.97
N ASN A 17 8.29 10.95 21.86
CA ASN A 17 8.02 11.50 23.18
C ASN A 17 7.35 12.88 23.11
N ARG A 18 7.80 13.75 22.19
CA ARG A 18 7.20 15.08 21.99
C ARG A 18 5.73 14.99 21.58
N ARG A 19 5.38 14.06 20.68
CA ARG A 19 3.98 13.83 20.28
C ARG A 19 3.12 13.32 21.44
N VAL A 20 3.64 12.39 22.23
CA VAL A 20 2.92 11.85 23.40
C VAL A 20 2.74 12.93 24.47
N LEU A 21 3.78 13.72 24.75
CA LEU A 21 3.72 14.84 25.69
C LEU A 21 2.68 15.88 25.28
N ASN A 22 2.63 16.26 24.00
CA ASN A 22 1.62 17.21 23.51
C ASN A 22 0.19 16.68 23.71
N LYS A 23 -0.04 15.37 23.54
CA LYS A 23 -1.34 14.75 23.81
C LYS A 23 -1.71 14.81 25.29
N LEU A 24 -0.77 14.48 26.18
CA LEU A 24 -0.97 14.56 27.62
C LEU A 24 -1.25 16.00 28.07
N GLN A 25 -0.50 16.98 27.55
CA GLN A 25 -0.73 18.39 27.84
C GLN A 25 -2.11 18.86 27.38
N ASN A 26 -2.57 18.42 26.21
CA ASN A 26 -3.91 18.73 25.72
C ASN A 26 -5.00 18.08 26.56
N ALA A 27 -4.79 16.84 27.03
CA ALA A 27 -5.71 16.15 27.92
C ALA A 27 -5.82 16.87 29.27
N PHE A 28 -4.69 17.24 29.88
CA PHE A 28 -4.62 18.01 31.12
C PHE A 28 -5.28 19.39 31.01
N LYS A 29 -5.06 20.11 29.89
CA LYS A 29 -5.72 21.41 29.65
C LYS A 29 -7.25 21.31 29.58
N ARG A 30 -7.78 20.18 29.11
CA ARG A 30 -9.23 19.94 29.03
C ARG A 30 -9.80 19.50 30.38
N GLN A 31 -9.04 18.69 31.12
CA GLN A 31 -9.43 18.17 32.41
C GLN A 31 -8.20 18.08 33.33
N PRO A 32 -8.03 19.05 34.27
CA PRO A 32 -6.83 19.11 35.11
C PRO A 32 -6.65 17.95 36.10
N ASP A 33 -7.72 17.25 36.46
CA ASP A 33 -7.72 16.10 37.37
C ASP A 33 -7.69 14.74 36.65
N ILE A 34 -7.40 14.73 35.34
CA ILE A 34 -7.38 13.50 34.53
C ILE A 34 -6.24 12.54 34.93
N ASP A 35 -6.54 11.24 34.96
CA ASP A 35 -5.54 10.19 35.15
C ASP A 35 -4.63 10.08 33.91
N LEU A 36 -3.47 10.74 33.99
CA LEU A 36 -2.49 10.80 32.89
C LEU A 36 -1.90 9.42 32.54
N ILE A 37 -1.88 8.46 33.48
CA ILE A 37 -1.40 7.11 33.20
C ILE A 37 -2.34 6.40 32.24
N LYS A 38 -3.66 6.58 32.40
CA LYS A 38 -4.67 6.06 31.46
C LYS A 38 -4.64 6.75 30.09
N GLN A 39 -4.07 7.95 29.99
CA GLN A 39 -3.92 8.68 28.73
C GLN A 39 -2.66 8.30 27.95
N LEU A 40 -1.71 7.61 28.59
CA LEU A 40 -0.55 7.06 27.89
C LEU A 40 -0.98 5.91 26.98
N PRO A 41 -0.49 5.84 25.73
CA PRO A 41 -0.74 4.68 24.88
C PRO A 41 -0.27 3.39 25.58
N SER A 42 -1.08 2.33 25.57
CA SER A 42 -0.74 1.03 26.17
C SER A 42 0.57 0.44 25.64
N VAL A 43 0.88 0.73 24.37
CA VAL A 43 2.11 0.32 23.68
C VAL A 43 3.26 1.34 23.76
N TYR A 44 3.13 2.39 24.59
CA TYR A 44 4.10 3.48 24.67
C TYR A 44 5.54 2.99 24.90
N ARG A 45 5.71 2.10 25.88
CA ARG A 45 7.02 1.54 26.26
C ARG A 45 7.66 0.79 25.10
N ASN A 46 6.90 -0.07 24.43
CA ASN A 46 7.41 -0.90 23.33
C ASN A 46 7.78 -0.05 22.11
N LYS A 47 6.94 0.94 21.76
CA LYS A 47 7.22 1.87 20.66
C LYS A 47 8.41 2.78 20.94
N LEU A 48 8.59 3.24 22.18
CA LEU A 48 9.75 4.05 22.56
C LEU A 48 11.05 3.24 22.48
N SER A 49 11.04 2.00 22.98
CA SER A 49 12.21 1.11 22.92
C SER A 49 12.61 0.77 21.48
N SER A 50 11.64 0.46 20.61
CA SER A 50 11.88 0.20 19.18
C SER A 50 12.52 1.42 18.49
N LYS A 51 12.03 2.64 18.77
CA LYS A 51 12.58 3.86 18.17
C LYS A 51 13.99 4.17 18.65
N LYS A 52 14.31 3.91 19.93
CA LYS A 52 15.68 4.05 20.45
C LYS A 52 16.66 3.06 19.80
N GLN A 53 16.22 1.84 19.50
CA GLN A 53 17.05 0.84 18.83
C GLN A 53 17.32 1.21 17.37
N GLY A 54 16.32 1.74 16.65
CA GLY A 54 16.51 2.24 15.29
C GLY A 54 17.48 3.42 15.20
N ASP A 55 17.47 4.33 16.19
CA ASP A 55 18.41 5.46 16.25
C ASP A 55 19.85 5.00 16.56
N ALA A 56 20.03 3.97 17.40
CA ALA A 56 21.35 3.41 17.75
C ALA A 56 22.01 2.63 16.60
N GLN A 57 21.22 2.01 15.71
CA GLN A 57 21.73 1.36 14.50
C GLN A 57 22.19 2.37 13.44
N ARG A 58 21.57 3.56 13.39
CA ARG A 58 21.99 4.65 12.48
C ARG A 58 23.30 5.32 12.88
N SER A 59 23.67 5.35 14.17
CA SER A 59 24.89 6.01 14.64
C SER A 59 26.18 5.19 14.50
N ASN A 60 26.08 3.87 14.25
CA ASN A 60 27.23 2.95 14.21
C ASN A 60 27.51 2.34 12.82
N ALA A 61 26.97 2.90 11.73
CA ALA A 61 27.15 2.33 10.40
C ALA A 61 28.54 2.63 9.81
N VAL A 62 29.47 1.69 9.95
CA VAL A 62 30.57 1.49 8.99
C VAL A 62 29.95 0.87 7.73
N LYS A 63 30.34 1.38 6.54
CA LYS A 63 29.86 0.92 5.23
C LYS A 63 30.03 -0.60 5.07
N PRO A 64 28.97 -1.38 4.78
CA PRO A 64 29.12 -2.77 4.36
C PRO A 64 29.27 -2.89 2.85
N THR A 65 30.17 -3.77 2.43
CA THR A 65 30.32 -4.31 1.08
C THR A 65 29.16 -5.26 0.73
N LEU A 66 28.91 -5.40 -0.57
CA LEU A 66 27.66 -5.87 -1.20
C LEU A 66 27.32 -7.38 -1.12
N GLU A 67 27.93 -8.18 -0.24
CA GLU A 67 27.74 -9.64 -0.28
C GLU A 67 27.00 -10.29 0.92
N ASP A 68 26.65 -9.54 1.98
CA ASP A 68 26.18 -10.16 3.24
C ASP A 68 24.70 -9.95 3.63
N GLN A 69 23.79 -9.61 2.69
CA GLN A 69 22.36 -9.42 3.04
C GLN A 69 21.39 -10.39 2.38
N VAL A 70 21.67 -11.68 2.51
CA VAL A 70 20.63 -12.71 2.58
C VAL A 70 20.87 -13.54 3.83
N SER A 71 20.38 -13.06 4.97
CA SER A 71 20.28 -13.86 6.19
C SER A 71 18.89 -13.66 6.78
N PRO A 72 18.14 -14.74 7.09
CA PRO A 72 16.81 -14.64 7.63
C PRO A 72 16.87 -14.04 9.04
N THR A 73 16.02 -13.05 9.30
CA THR A 73 15.84 -12.48 10.64
C THR A 73 15.35 -13.56 11.60
N SER A 74 16.27 -14.07 12.42
CA SER A 74 16.01 -14.99 13.53
C SER A 74 15.11 -14.31 14.57
N GLY A 75 13.82 -14.67 14.60
CA GLY A 75 12.88 -14.19 15.62
C GLY A 75 11.41 -14.12 15.22
N VAL A 76 11.06 -14.37 13.96
CA VAL A 76 9.65 -14.41 13.51
C VAL A 76 9.09 -15.81 13.76
N LEU A 77 8.01 -15.92 14.54
CA LEU A 77 7.26 -17.17 14.66
C LEU A 77 6.88 -17.67 13.25
N PRO A 78 6.93 -18.98 12.97
CA PRO A 78 6.53 -19.50 11.67
C PRO A 78 5.11 -19.04 11.34
N LEU A 79 4.91 -18.56 10.11
CA LEU A 79 3.56 -18.32 9.61
C LEU A 79 2.79 -19.63 9.69
N THR A 80 1.59 -19.58 10.27
CA THR A 80 0.70 -20.74 10.38
C THR A 80 -0.69 -20.32 9.91
N ILE A 81 -1.41 -21.28 9.35
CA ILE A 81 -2.80 -21.08 8.92
C ILE A 81 -3.71 -22.00 9.71
N ASP A 82 -4.99 -21.63 9.81
CA ASP A 82 -5.99 -22.43 10.52
C ASP A 82 -6.37 -23.67 9.71
N VAL A 83 -5.61 -24.75 9.90
CA VAL A 83 -5.84 -26.04 9.23
C VAL A 83 -7.10 -26.77 9.71
N ALA A 84 -7.76 -26.30 10.77
CA ALA A 84 -9.02 -26.90 11.22
C ALA A 84 -10.18 -26.54 10.28
N ARG A 85 -10.08 -25.42 9.57
CA ARG A 85 -11.06 -25.03 8.55
C ARG A 85 -10.67 -25.63 7.20
N SER A 86 -11.68 -26.11 6.47
CA SER A 86 -11.47 -26.62 5.11
C SER A 86 -11.17 -25.49 4.15
N ALA A 87 -10.23 -25.73 3.25
CA ALA A 87 -9.87 -24.81 2.19
C ALA A 87 -10.72 -25.04 0.95
N SER A 88 -10.82 -24.04 0.08
CA SER A 88 -11.38 -24.18 -1.27
C SER A 88 -10.65 -23.27 -2.26
N VAL A 89 -10.43 -23.76 -3.48
CA VAL A 89 -9.92 -22.94 -4.59
C VAL A 89 -11.02 -21.99 -5.06
N LEU A 90 -10.83 -20.69 -4.90
CA LEU A 90 -11.76 -19.65 -5.38
C LEU A 90 -11.49 -19.25 -6.82
N TYR A 91 -10.20 -19.07 -7.13
CA TYR A 91 -9.74 -18.76 -8.49
C TYR A 91 -8.77 -19.86 -8.94
N PRO A 92 -8.85 -20.32 -10.20
CA PRO A 92 -8.03 -21.42 -10.70
C PRO A 92 -6.54 -21.22 -10.40
N LEU A 93 -5.91 -22.27 -9.90
CA LEU A 93 -4.48 -22.29 -9.61
C LEU A 93 -3.71 -22.54 -10.92
N SER A 94 -2.58 -21.85 -11.09
CA SER A 94 -1.64 -22.16 -12.17
C SER A 94 -0.89 -23.46 -11.91
N ASP A 95 -0.34 -24.08 -12.95
CA ASP A 95 0.52 -25.27 -12.86
C ASP A 95 1.65 -25.12 -11.83
N ASP A 96 2.29 -23.95 -11.74
CA ASP A 96 3.36 -23.68 -10.76
C ASP A 96 2.90 -23.81 -9.30
N VAL A 97 1.68 -23.35 -9.01
CA VAL A 97 1.07 -23.43 -7.67
C VAL A 97 0.56 -24.83 -7.40
N GLU A 98 -0.04 -25.50 -8.39
CA GLU A 98 -0.45 -26.90 -8.25
C GLU A 98 0.76 -27.81 -7.99
N MET A 99 1.88 -27.60 -8.69
CA MET A 99 3.15 -28.29 -8.43
C MET A 99 3.66 -28.03 -7.02
N LEU A 100 3.63 -26.77 -6.57
CA LEU A 100 4.06 -26.38 -5.23
C LEU A 100 3.23 -27.08 -4.14
N LEU A 101 1.90 -27.17 -4.30
CA LEU A 101 1.02 -27.88 -3.39
C LEU A 101 1.23 -29.40 -3.47
N ASN A 102 1.37 -29.96 -4.67
CA ASN A 102 1.64 -31.39 -4.90
C ASN A 102 2.93 -31.86 -4.21
N GLN A 103 3.98 -31.03 -4.21
CA GLN A 103 5.23 -31.33 -3.51
C GLN A 103 5.06 -31.44 -2.00
N LYS A 104 4.05 -30.78 -1.42
CA LYS A 104 3.79 -30.77 0.02
C LYS A 104 2.74 -31.80 0.45
N GLU A 105 1.73 -32.04 -0.38
CA GLU A 105 0.61 -32.95 -0.08
C GLU A 105 0.05 -33.55 -1.38
N PRO A 106 0.63 -34.62 -1.95
CA PRO A 106 0.28 -35.12 -3.30
C PRO A 106 -1.18 -35.54 -3.51
N GLN A 107 -1.92 -35.79 -2.43
CA GLN A 107 -3.31 -36.22 -2.48
C GLN A 107 -4.30 -35.07 -2.31
N TRP A 108 -3.83 -33.82 -2.28
CA TRP A 108 -4.71 -32.66 -2.17
C TRP A 108 -5.77 -32.63 -3.29
N ARG A 109 -6.87 -31.95 -2.99
CA ARG A 109 -8.03 -31.76 -3.88
C ARG A 109 -8.41 -30.28 -3.86
N LYS A 110 -9.21 -29.83 -4.83
CA LYS A 110 -9.61 -28.41 -4.95
C LYS A 110 -10.40 -27.86 -3.75
N ASP A 111 -10.80 -28.73 -2.83
CA ASP A 111 -11.40 -28.39 -1.55
C ASP A 111 -10.97 -29.37 -0.44
N GLY A 112 -11.27 -29.00 0.80
CA GLY A 112 -11.16 -29.85 1.98
C GLY A 112 -9.87 -29.69 2.78
N ALA A 113 -9.74 -30.52 3.81
CA ALA A 113 -8.65 -30.44 4.79
C ALA A 113 -7.26 -30.73 4.21
N LEU A 114 -7.16 -31.55 3.16
CA LEU A 114 -5.88 -31.82 2.50
C LEU A 114 -5.33 -30.56 1.81
N LEU A 115 -6.18 -29.71 1.24
CA LEU A 115 -5.76 -28.43 0.69
C LEU A 115 -5.31 -27.46 1.79
N SER A 116 -6.01 -27.43 2.94
CA SER A 116 -5.56 -26.66 4.10
C SER A 116 -4.18 -27.11 4.58
N ASN A 117 -3.94 -28.43 4.66
CA ASN A 117 -2.64 -28.98 5.05
C ASN A 117 -1.55 -28.63 4.03
N ALA A 118 -1.82 -28.80 2.73
CA ALA A 118 -0.90 -28.44 1.65
C ALA A 118 -0.47 -26.98 1.76
N LEU A 119 -1.43 -26.07 1.89
CA LEU A 119 -1.20 -24.64 2.00
C LEU A 119 -0.40 -24.30 3.27
N ASN A 120 -0.70 -24.95 4.40
CA ASN A 120 0.01 -24.71 5.66
C ASN A 120 1.48 -25.09 5.53
N GLN A 121 1.78 -26.21 4.86
CA GLN A 121 3.16 -26.61 4.58
C GLN A 121 3.86 -25.60 3.67
N VAL A 122 3.20 -25.10 2.62
CA VAL A 122 3.77 -24.05 1.75
C VAL A 122 4.11 -22.80 2.56
N VAL A 123 3.17 -22.29 3.35
CA VAL A 123 3.33 -21.06 4.15
C VAL A 123 4.39 -21.24 5.24
N ARG A 124 4.45 -22.40 5.90
CA ARG A 124 5.42 -22.68 6.98
C ARG A 124 6.88 -22.61 6.53
N PHE A 125 7.17 -22.94 5.27
CA PHE A 125 8.52 -22.89 4.70
C PHE A 125 8.77 -21.65 3.83
N ALA A 126 7.81 -20.74 3.74
CA ALA A 126 7.93 -19.53 2.95
C ALA A 126 8.78 -18.46 3.66
N THR A 127 9.45 -17.62 2.88
CA THR A 127 10.19 -16.47 3.40
C THR A 127 9.25 -15.29 3.55
N VAL A 128 9.07 -14.79 4.78
CA VAL A 128 8.23 -13.62 5.04
C VAL A 128 8.82 -12.38 4.38
N LEU A 129 8.04 -11.72 3.51
CA LEU A 129 8.39 -10.45 2.86
C LEU A 129 7.75 -9.27 3.60
N PHE A 130 6.55 -9.45 4.13
CA PHE A 130 5.80 -8.46 4.89
C PHE A 130 4.87 -9.14 5.89
N GLN A 131 4.69 -8.53 7.05
CA GLN A 131 3.72 -8.95 8.07
C GLN A 131 3.07 -7.69 8.65
N SER A 132 1.75 -7.61 8.63
CA SER A 132 1.03 -6.51 9.25
C SER A 132 1.19 -6.56 10.78
N THR A 133 1.35 -5.37 11.38
CA THR A 133 1.47 -5.21 12.84
C THR A 133 0.12 -5.15 13.54
N SER A 134 -0.96 -4.94 12.80
CA SER A 134 -2.33 -4.85 13.32
C SER A 134 -3.16 -6.09 13.04
N ASP A 135 -2.74 -6.92 12.08
CA ASP A 135 -3.44 -8.14 11.70
C ASP A 135 -2.44 -9.25 11.37
N VAL A 136 -2.41 -10.28 12.21
CA VAL A 136 -1.50 -11.43 12.05
C VAL A 136 -1.81 -12.27 10.81
N ASN A 137 -3.04 -12.18 10.30
CA ASN A 137 -3.47 -12.91 9.10
C ASN A 137 -3.18 -12.15 7.81
N HIS A 138 -2.74 -10.89 7.89
CA HIS A 138 -2.31 -10.11 6.74
C HIS A 138 -0.79 -10.14 6.60
N PHE A 139 -0.30 -10.93 5.65
CA PHE A 139 1.12 -11.08 5.37
C PHE A 139 1.40 -11.35 3.89
N VAL A 140 2.66 -11.15 3.50
CA VAL A 140 3.17 -11.52 2.18
C VAL A 140 4.38 -12.42 2.38
N ALA A 141 4.42 -13.57 1.71
CA ALA A 141 5.50 -14.53 1.82
C ALA A 141 5.91 -15.08 0.46
N ARG A 142 7.21 -15.24 0.24
CA ARG A 142 7.78 -15.87 -0.95
C ARG A 142 7.80 -17.38 -0.77
N CYS A 143 7.03 -18.09 -1.58
CA CYS A 143 6.84 -19.53 -1.47
C CYS A 143 7.81 -20.35 -2.34
N SER A 144 8.33 -19.75 -3.42
CA SER A 144 9.37 -20.32 -4.29
C SER A 144 10.14 -19.20 -4.99
N ASP A 145 11.04 -19.55 -5.91
CA ASP A 145 11.80 -18.56 -6.68
C ASP A 145 10.89 -17.59 -7.45
N GLY A 146 9.77 -18.09 -7.98
CA GLY A 146 8.85 -17.32 -8.82
C GLY A 146 7.50 -16.97 -8.18
N ILE A 147 7.16 -17.50 -7.00
CA ILE A 147 5.80 -17.38 -6.44
C ILE A 147 5.81 -16.67 -5.09
N VAL A 148 4.89 -15.71 -4.96
CA VAL A 148 4.52 -15.03 -3.72
C VAL A 148 3.07 -15.35 -3.37
N LEU A 149 2.82 -15.46 -2.07
CA LEU A 149 1.49 -15.53 -1.47
C LEU A 149 1.22 -14.25 -0.67
N LYS A 150 0.07 -13.60 -0.89
CA LYS A 150 -0.49 -12.54 -0.05
C LYS A 150 -1.72 -13.09 0.68
N ALA A 151 -1.69 -13.09 2.01
CA ALA A 151 -2.81 -13.46 2.85
C ALA A 151 -3.59 -12.20 3.27
N ILE A 152 -4.92 -12.22 3.17
CA ILE A 152 -5.79 -11.06 3.44
C ILE A 152 -7.05 -11.52 4.19
N SER A 153 -7.36 -10.90 5.34
CA SER A 153 -8.46 -11.27 6.25
C SER A 153 -9.80 -10.57 5.98
N GLN A 154 -9.79 -9.47 5.23
CA GLN A 154 -10.98 -8.79 4.73
C GLN A 154 -10.95 -8.88 3.21
N PRO A 155 -11.27 -10.06 2.67
CA PRO A 155 -10.95 -10.36 1.30
C PRO A 155 -11.75 -9.50 0.34
N ASP A 156 -11.03 -8.94 -0.61
CA ASP A 156 -11.55 -8.11 -1.68
C ASP A 156 -10.92 -8.60 -2.98
N SER A 157 -11.74 -8.89 -3.98
CA SER A 157 -11.28 -9.46 -5.24
C SER A 157 -10.57 -8.44 -6.14
N THR A 158 -10.60 -7.15 -5.81
CA THR A 158 -10.10 -6.07 -6.67
C THR A 158 -8.67 -6.29 -7.12
N GLU A 159 -7.76 -6.68 -6.21
CA GLU A 159 -6.38 -6.91 -6.61
C GLU A 159 -6.27 -8.07 -7.61
N TYR A 160 -6.88 -9.22 -7.32
CA TYR A 160 -6.79 -10.39 -8.19
C TYR A 160 -7.46 -10.17 -9.55
N ASP A 161 -8.67 -9.63 -9.55
CA ASP A 161 -9.42 -9.34 -10.78
C ASP A 161 -8.68 -8.28 -11.62
N THR A 162 -8.05 -7.28 -11.00
CA THR A 162 -7.19 -6.32 -11.71
C THR A 162 -5.98 -7.01 -12.33
N LEU A 163 -5.28 -7.89 -11.60
CA LEU A 163 -4.14 -8.62 -12.16
C LEU A 163 -4.55 -9.46 -13.36
N GLN A 164 -5.71 -10.13 -13.30
CA GLN A 164 -6.27 -10.88 -14.44
C GLN A 164 -6.63 -9.95 -15.61
N PHE A 165 -7.31 -8.85 -15.34
CA PHE A 165 -7.67 -7.85 -16.36
C PHE A 165 -6.43 -7.28 -17.05
N LEU A 166 -5.40 -6.92 -16.30
CA LEU A 166 -4.17 -6.40 -16.87
C LEU A 166 -3.37 -7.49 -17.60
N GLU A 167 -3.48 -8.76 -17.23
CA GLU A 167 -2.86 -9.86 -17.98
C GLU A 167 -3.51 -10.03 -19.36
N GLU A 168 -4.83 -9.88 -19.42
CA GLU A 168 -5.57 -9.92 -20.69
C GLU A 168 -5.31 -8.68 -21.56
N LYS A 169 -5.34 -7.47 -20.97
CA LYS A 169 -5.27 -6.22 -21.75
C LYS A 169 -3.86 -5.75 -22.05
N THR A 170 -2.90 -6.05 -21.17
CA THR A 170 -1.51 -5.55 -21.28
C THR A 170 -0.52 -6.51 -20.61
N PRO A 171 -0.28 -7.70 -21.20
CA PRO A 171 0.56 -8.73 -20.59
C PRO A 171 2.02 -8.30 -20.39
N ALA A 172 2.50 -7.33 -21.18
CA ALA A 172 3.84 -6.76 -21.04
C ALA A 172 3.95 -5.68 -19.93
N PHE A 173 2.85 -5.30 -19.29
CA PHE A 173 2.86 -4.31 -18.22
C PHE A 173 3.60 -4.85 -16.98
N PRO A 174 4.45 -4.04 -16.31
CA PRO A 174 5.22 -4.48 -15.15
C PRO A 174 4.33 -4.65 -13.91
N LYS A 175 3.75 -5.84 -13.74
CA LYS A 175 2.90 -6.25 -12.61
C LYS A 175 3.17 -7.70 -12.21
N PRO A 176 2.73 -8.16 -11.03
CA PRO A 176 2.68 -9.58 -10.71
C PRO A 176 1.70 -10.30 -11.67
N LYS A 177 2.01 -11.52 -12.09
CA LYS A 177 1.00 -12.34 -12.77
C LYS A 177 0.13 -13.04 -11.73
N PRO A 178 -1.18 -13.16 -11.94
CA PRO A 178 -2.05 -13.90 -11.03
C PRO A 178 -1.86 -15.41 -11.20
N HIS A 179 -1.77 -16.16 -10.09
CA HIS A 179 -1.57 -17.62 -10.08
C HIS A 179 -2.65 -18.40 -9.32
N GLY A 180 -3.75 -17.75 -8.94
CA GLY A 180 -4.89 -18.36 -8.26
C GLY A 180 -5.09 -17.88 -6.82
N VAL A 181 -6.21 -18.28 -6.23
CA VAL A 181 -6.59 -17.90 -4.86
C VAL A 181 -7.19 -19.10 -4.15
N ILE A 182 -6.69 -19.37 -2.94
CA ILE A 182 -7.29 -20.32 -2.01
C ILE A 182 -7.97 -19.54 -0.89
N ASN A 183 -9.15 -19.98 -0.46
CA ASN A 183 -9.82 -19.49 0.72
C ASN A 183 -9.73 -20.49 1.86
N ILE A 184 -9.50 -20.01 3.08
CA ILE A 184 -9.73 -20.74 4.31
C ILE A 184 -10.48 -19.82 5.27
N GLY A 185 -11.75 -20.13 5.50
CA GLY A 185 -12.61 -19.28 6.33
C GLY A 185 -12.75 -17.88 5.74
N ASP A 186 -12.28 -16.88 6.48
CA ASP A 186 -12.38 -15.47 6.09
C ASP A 186 -11.07 -14.93 5.50
N ILE A 187 -10.07 -15.81 5.28
CA ILE A 187 -8.76 -15.42 4.75
C ILE A 187 -8.63 -15.88 3.30
N TRP A 188 -8.22 -14.97 2.42
CA TRP A 188 -7.80 -15.29 1.06
C TRP A 188 -6.28 -15.37 0.98
N TYR A 189 -5.80 -16.41 0.33
CA TYR A 189 -4.40 -16.68 0.05
C TYR A 189 -4.20 -16.55 -1.45
N MET A 190 -3.80 -15.36 -1.86
CA MET A 190 -3.63 -14.98 -3.26
C MET A 190 -2.21 -15.29 -3.71
N PHE A 191 -2.08 -16.12 -4.74
CA PHE A 191 -0.80 -16.42 -5.37
C PHE A 191 -0.55 -15.50 -6.56
N MET A 192 0.67 -14.99 -6.64
CA MET A 192 1.11 -14.13 -7.73
C MET A 192 2.62 -14.29 -8.00
N SER A 193 3.09 -13.84 -9.15
CA SER A 193 4.53 -13.91 -9.45
C SER A 193 5.33 -13.00 -8.54
N PHE A 194 6.49 -13.49 -8.09
CA PHE A 194 7.51 -12.66 -7.46
C PHE A 194 8.12 -11.71 -8.51
N ILE A 195 8.19 -10.41 -8.21
CA ILE A 195 8.94 -9.46 -9.02
C ILE A 195 10.32 -9.25 -8.38
N PRO A 196 11.42 -9.66 -9.04
CA PRO A 196 12.75 -9.46 -8.50
C PRO A 196 13.13 -7.98 -8.46
N GLY A 197 13.64 -7.53 -7.31
CA GLY A 197 14.11 -6.16 -7.11
C GLY A 197 13.99 -5.74 -5.66
N VAL A 198 14.17 -4.44 -5.42
CA VAL A 198 13.95 -3.80 -4.13
C VAL A 198 12.79 -2.82 -4.23
N SER A 199 12.00 -2.70 -3.17
CA SER A 199 10.97 -1.67 -3.10
C SER A 199 11.64 -0.29 -2.99
N LEU A 200 11.09 0.69 -3.72
CA LEU A 200 11.72 1.99 -3.90
C LEU A 200 11.87 2.74 -2.57
N ASP A 201 10.92 2.59 -1.65
CA ASP A 201 10.96 3.18 -0.31
C ASP A 201 12.23 2.84 0.48
N LYS A 202 12.78 1.65 0.29
CA LYS A 202 13.98 1.18 1.01
C LYS A 202 15.26 1.88 0.58
N ILE A 203 15.32 2.38 -0.65
CA ILE A 203 16.51 2.99 -1.22
C ILE A 203 16.31 4.46 -1.58
N TRP A 204 15.09 5.00 -1.52
CA TRP A 204 14.77 6.34 -2.00
C TRP A 204 15.66 7.44 -1.40
N GLU A 205 15.91 7.37 -0.09
CA GLU A 205 16.76 8.35 0.62
C GLU A 205 18.22 8.32 0.15
N THR A 206 18.70 7.21 -0.42
CA THR A 206 20.08 7.06 -0.89
C THR A 206 20.27 7.50 -2.34
N LEU A 207 19.19 7.73 -3.08
CA LEU A 207 19.25 8.06 -4.51
C LEU A 207 19.62 9.52 -4.76
N GLY A 208 20.47 9.75 -5.75
CA GLY A 208 20.77 11.09 -6.25
C GLY A 208 19.65 11.67 -7.11
N HIS A 209 19.69 12.99 -7.36
CA HIS A 209 18.70 13.70 -8.17
C HIS A 209 18.47 13.06 -9.56
N HIS A 210 19.56 12.66 -10.25
CA HIS A 210 19.48 12.05 -11.58
C HIS A 210 18.77 10.70 -11.56
N GLN A 211 19.05 9.86 -10.56
CA GLN A 211 18.40 8.56 -10.38
C GLN A 211 16.90 8.74 -10.06
N LYS A 212 16.56 9.65 -9.15
CA LYS A 212 15.15 9.98 -8.83
C LYS A 212 14.39 10.50 -10.06
N ARG A 213 15.01 11.34 -10.89
CA ARG A 213 14.43 11.81 -12.16
C ARG A 213 14.26 10.67 -13.16
N SER A 214 15.24 9.77 -13.31
CA SER A 214 15.11 8.59 -14.17
C SER A 214 13.92 7.71 -13.77
N ILE A 215 13.69 7.53 -12.47
CA ILE A 215 12.54 6.78 -11.96
C ILE A 215 11.23 7.52 -12.26
N SER A 216 11.20 8.84 -12.11
CA SER A 216 10.05 9.66 -12.53
C SER A 216 9.73 9.48 -14.02
N ASP A 217 10.77 9.44 -14.88
CA ASP A 217 10.60 9.29 -16.33
C ASP A 217 10.11 7.86 -16.70
N ASP A 218 10.63 6.83 -16.03
CA ASP A 218 10.12 5.46 -16.14
C ASP A 218 8.64 5.37 -15.75
N LEU A 219 8.26 5.96 -14.61
CA LEU A 219 6.87 5.95 -14.15
C LEU A 219 5.96 6.77 -15.07
N GLU A 220 6.41 7.89 -15.63
CA GLU A 220 5.65 8.66 -16.63
C GLU A 220 5.29 7.76 -17.82
N ASN A 221 6.26 6.99 -18.32
CA ASN A 221 6.04 6.06 -19.41
C ASN A 221 5.09 4.93 -19.00
N ILE A 222 5.31 4.29 -17.85
CA ILE A 222 4.49 3.17 -17.36
C ILE A 222 3.03 3.61 -17.16
N ILE A 223 2.79 4.71 -16.46
CA ILE A 223 1.43 5.22 -16.18
C ILE A 223 0.77 5.69 -17.48
N SER A 224 1.51 6.32 -18.39
CA SER A 224 0.96 6.71 -19.69
C SER A 224 0.51 5.50 -20.51
N HIS A 225 1.23 4.37 -20.46
CA HIS A 225 0.79 3.13 -21.08
C HIS A 225 -0.45 2.55 -20.39
N LEU A 226 -0.50 2.57 -19.05
CA LEU A 226 -1.66 2.12 -18.28
C LEU A 226 -2.93 2.89 -18.67
N ARG A 227 -2.82 4.21 -18.82
CA ARG A 227 -3.93 5.10 -19.17
C ARG A 227 -4.44 4.96 -20.61
N ARG A 228 -3.76 4.20 -21.47
CA ARG A 228 -4.25 3.88 -22.83
C ARG A 228 -5.32 2.80 -22.83
N ILE A 229 -5.50 2.07 -21.73
CA ILE A 229 -6.56 1.07 -21.61
C ILE A 229 -7.91 1.82 -21.63
N PRO A 230 -8.78 1.58 -22.63
CA PRO A 230 -10.01 2.34 -22.76
C PRO A 230 -11.04 1.90 -21.72
N HIS A 231 -11.69 2.88 -21.10
CA HIS A 231 -12.92 2.64 -20.37
C HIS A 231 -14.07 2.42 -21.36
N GLN A 232 -14.92 1.43 -21.11
CA GLN A 232 -16.10 1.18 -21.94
C GLN A 232 -17.23 2.14 -21.55
N ASN A 233 -17.78 2.85 -22.53
CA ASN A 233 -18.89 3.78 -22.28
C ASN A 233 -20.07 3.09 -21.59
N GLY A 234 -20.61 3.73 -20.55
CA GLY A 234 -21.74 3.23 -19.78
C GLY A 234 -21.41 2.12 -18.77
N LYS A 235 -20.15 1.70 -18.64
CA LYS A 235 -19.73 0.83 -17.53
C LYS A 235 -19.57 1.64 -16.24
N MET A 236 -19.77 0.94 -15.13
CA MET A 236 -19.58 1.46 -13.78
C MET A 236 -18.09 1.74 -13.55
N LEU A 237 -17.79 2.84 -12.86
CA LEU A 237 -16.45 3.25 -12.47
C LEU A 237 -15.95 2.45 -11.24
N GLY A 238 -14.63 2.47 -11.04
CA GLY A 238 -13.95 1.73 -10.00
C GLY A 238 -13.36 0.40 -10.48
N GLY A 239 -13.36 -0.61 -9.60
CA GLY A 239 -12.77 -1.92 -9.86
C GLY A 239 -13.37 -2.62 -11.09
N VAL A 240 -12.53 -3.39 -11.79
CA VAL A 240 -12.82 -3.97 -13.12
C VAL A 240 -13.87 -5.07 -13.15
N ALA A 241 -14.20 -5.65 -11.99
CA ALA A 241 -15.17 -6.74 -11.86
C ALA A 241 -16.36 -6.34 -10.98
N GLY A 242 -16.69 -5.04 -10.95
CA GLY A 242 -17.89 -4.54 -10.25
C GLY A 242 -17.71 -4.33 -8.75
N GLN A 243 -16.47 -4.25 -8.27
CA GLN A 243 -16.17 -3.93 -6.86
C GLN A 243 -16.55 -2.49 -6.52
N GLY A 244 -16.67 -1.62 -7.53
CA GLY A 244 -17.03 -0.22 -7.38
C GLY A 244 -15.83 0.66 -7.04
N CYS A 245 -16.10 1.92 -6.72
CA CYS A 245 -15.08 2.90 -6.34
C CYS A 245 -14.69 2.74 -4.88
N LYS A 246 -13.40 2.92 -4.59
CA LYS A 246 -12.86 2.86 -3.23
C LYS A 246 -12.13 4.14 -2.83
N ASP A 247 -12.24 4.49 -1.56
CA ASP A 247 -11.48 5.57 -0.95
C ASP A 247 -10.89 5.13 0.39
N THR A 248 -9.58 4.91 0.41
CA THR A 248 -8.80 4.71 1.64
C THR A 248 -8.13 6.02 2.03
N ARG A 249 -8.55 6.60 3.17
CA ARG A 249 -7.92 7.77 3.80
C ARG A 249 -7.73 7.58 5.30
N ARG A 250 -8.86 7.45 6.02
CA ARG A 250 -8.88 7.09 7.45
C ARG A 250 -9.30 5.64 7.62
N HIS A 251 -10.35 5.26 6.89
CA HIS A 251 -10.84 3.91 6.72
C HIS A 251 -11.15 3.71 5.25
N THR A 252 -11.19 2.45 4.79
CA THR A 252 -11.60 2.14 3.42
C THR A 252 -13.11 2.27 3.30
N ARG A 253 -13.55 3.11 2.36
CA ARG A 253 -14.96 3.26 1.97
C ARG A 253 -15.13 2.72 0.56
N THR A 254 -16.31 2.15 0.26
CA THR A 254 -16.63 1.64 -1.07
C THR A 254 -18.02 2.15 -1.50
N ALA A 255 -18.17 2.49 -2.77
CA ALA A 255 -19.44 2.82 -3.39
C ALA A 255 -19.60 2.10 -4.73
N LYS A 256 -20.81 1.62 -4.99
CA LYS A 256 -21.22 1.02 -6.26
C LYS A 256 -22.16 1.96 -7.00
N ASP A 257 -22.48 1.61 -8.23
CA ASP A 257 -23.40 2.33 -9.11
C ASP A 257 -22.98 3.78 -9.42
N LEU A 258 -21.67 4.03 -9.52
CA LEU A 258 -21.11 5.31 -9.95
C LEU A 258 -20.70 5.22 -11.43
N TYR A 259 -21.20 6.14 -12.26
CA TYR A 259 -21.01 6.07 -13.72
C TYR A 259 -20.32 7.31 -14.29
N THR A 260 -20.29 8.41 -13.54
CA THR A 260 -19.74 9.69 -13.98
C THR A 260 -18.62 10.19 -13.07
N CYS A 261 -17.79 11.10 -13.58
CA CYS A 261 -16.79 11.79 -12.76
C CYS A 261 -17.43 12.50 -11.55
N GLU A 262 -18.62 13.07 -11.74
CA GLU A 262 -19.35 13.75 -10.67
C GLU A 262 -19.77 12.77 -9.56
N ASP A 263 -20.24 11.58 -9.91
CA ASP A 263 -20.60 10.53 -8.94
C ASP A 263 -19.39 10.14 -8.08
N VAL A 264 -18.24 9.93 -8.73
CA VAL A 264 -16.99 9.59 -8.04
C VAL A 264 -16.60 10.67 -7.05
N TRP A 265 -16.53 11.94 -7.49
CA TRP A 265 -16.15 13.01 -6.57
C TRP A 265 -17.16 13.18 -5.43
N LYS A 266 -18.47 13.00 -5.70
CA LYS A 266 -19.51 13.07 -4.66
C LYS A 266 -19.29 11.98 -3.62
N PHE A 267 -18.90 10.79 -4.05
CA PHE A 267 -18.47 9.71 -3.16
C PHE A 267 -17.20 10.08 -2.38
N MET A 268 -16.17 10.60 -3.05
CA MET A 268 -14.89 10.98 -2.42
C MET A 268 -15.10 11.98 -1.27
N TYR A 269 -15.97 12.98 -1.45
CA TYR A 269 -16.21 14.02 -0.44
C TYR A 269 -17.48 13.83 0.40
N GLY A 270 -18.28 12.81 0.09
CA GLY A 270 -19.59 12.55 0.73
C GLY A 270 -19.53 12.10 2.18
N SER A 271 -18.37 11.74 2.72
CA SER A 271 -18.16 11.49 4.15
C SER A 271 -17.62 12.71 4.92
N ALA A 272 -17.46 13.85 4.27
CA ALA A 272 -17.03 15.07 4.94
C ALA A 272 -18.00 15.43 6.07
N ARG A 273 -17.48 15.63 7.29
CA ARG A 273 -18.28 16.04 8.46
C ARG A 273 -19.05 17.35 8.25
N CYS A 274 -18.55 18.20 7.35
CA CYS A 274 -19.17 19.47 7.04
C CYS A 274 -20.22 19.38 5.92
N LYS A 275 -20.45 18.23 5.28
CA LYS A 275 -21.24 18.12 4.03
C LYS A 275 -22.64 18.74 4.11
N ASP A 276 -23.32 18.61 5.26
CA ASP A 276 -24.70 19.09 5.46
C ASP A 276 -24.76 20.54 5.98
N THR A 277 -23.60 21.13 6.32
CA THR A 277 -23.48 22.51 6.77
C THR A 277 -23.56 23.49 5.60
N ILE A 278 -23.83 24.77 5.89
CA ILE A 278 -23.75 25.84 4.88
C ILE A 278 -22.37 25.89 4.22
N TYR A 279 -21.30 25.70 5.01
CA TYR A 279 -19.94 25.65 4.49
C TYR A 279 -19.72 24.46 3.56
N GLY A 280 -20.20 23.26 3.91
CA GLY A 280 -20.10 22.08 3.03
C GLY A 280 -20.89 22.24 1.73
N LYS A 281 -22.10 22.80 1.81
CA LYS A 281 -22.91 23.14 0.61
C LYS A 281 -22.22 24.20 -0.25
N PHE A 282 -21.61 25.22 0.37
CA PHE A 282 -20.79 26.20 -0.32
C PHE A 282 -19.61 25.54 -1.04
N LEU A 283 -18.83 24.71 -0.34
CA LEU A 283 -17.73 23.96 -0.94
C LEU A 283 -18.22 23.09 -2.10
N GLN A 284 -19.35 22.41 -1.95
CA GLN A 284 -19.92 21.59 -3.02
C GLN A 284 -20.18 22.42 -4.28
N GLN A 285 -20.81 23.58 -4.14
CA GLN A 285 -21.06 24.49 -5.26
C GLN A 285 -19.76 24.95 -5.95
N GLN A 286 -18.66 25.09 -5.20
CA GLN A 286 -17.37 25.49 -5.78
C GLN A 286 -16.61 24.32 -6.44
N THR A 287 -16.79 23.08 -5.93
CA THR A 287 -15.91 21.95 -6.30
C THR A 287 -16.57 20.93 -7.22
N PHE A 288 -17.90 20.91 -7.34
CA PHE A 288 -18.66 20.04 -8.24
C PHE A 288 -19.28 20.70 -9.48
N PRO A 289 -18.70 21.76 -10.10
CA PRO A 289 -19.15 22.07 -11.46
C PRO A 289 -18.83 20.87 -12.37
N PRO A 290 -19.61 20.62 -13.45
CA PRO A 290 -19.31 19.57 -14.41
C PRO A 290 -17.83 19.61 -14.80
N ARG A 291 -17.11 18.51 -14.55
CA ARG A 291 -15.71 18.39 -14.93
C ARG A 291 -15.67 17.46 -16.14
N ASP A 292 -15.29 18.01 -17.29
CA ASP A 292 -14.94 17.20 -18.45
C ASP A 292 -13.55 16.60 -18.20
N GLN A 293 -13.53 15.47 -17.50
CA GLN A 293 -12.32 14.72 -17.17
C GLN A 293 -12.35 13.40 -17.90
N ARG A 294 -11.19 12.95 -18.35
CA ARG A 294 -11.09 11.60 -18.91
C ARG A 294 -11.20 10.57 -17.81
N ILE A 295 -11.92 9.50 -18.09
CA ILE A 295 -11.87 8.28 -17.29
C ILE A 295 -10.67 7.46 -17.78
N VAL A 296 -9.77 7.14 -16.86
CA VAL A 296 -8.56 6.37 -17.16
C VAL A 296 -8.38 5.27 -16.12
N PHE A 297 -7.58 4.25 -16.47
CA PHE A 297 -7.17 3.24 -15.50
C PHE A 297 -6.06 3.80 -14.60
N ILE A 298 -6.22 3.65 -13.29
CA ILE A 298 -5.28 4.14 -12.27
C ILE A 298 -4.86 3.01 -11.32
N HIS A 299 -3.70 3.17 -10.68
CA HIS A 299 -3.21 2.27 -9.63
C HIS A 299 -3.96 2.50 -8.30
N GLY A 300 -4.17 3.76 -7.92
CA GLY A 300 -4.97 4.15 -6.76
C GLY A 300 -4.23 4.18 -5.41
N ASP A 301 -3.08 3.50 -5.30
CA ASP A 301 -2.12 3.60 -4.18
C ASP A 301 -0.66 3.64 -4.67
N LEU A 302 -0.34 4.55 -5.60
CA LEU A 302 1.01 4.67 -6.14
C LEU A 302 1.95 5.39 -5.14
N ARG A 303 2.80 4.62 -4.46
CA ARG A 303 3.77 5.11 -3.47
C ARG A 303 5.09 4.32 -3.57
N PRO A 304 6.22 4.81 -3.04
CA PRO A 304 7.51 4.13 -3.15
C PRO A 304 7.52 2.68 -2.68
N ALA A 305 6.75 2.33 -1.64
CA ALA A 305 6.66 0.95 -1.15
C ALA A 305 6.01 -0.03 -2.15
N ASN A 306 5.24 0.48 -3.12
CA ASN A 306 4.49 -0.29 -4.11
C ASN A 306 5.20 -0.29 -5.49
N ILE A 307 6.42 0.27 -5.55
CA ILE A 307 7.23 0.35 -6.77
C ILE A 307 8.47 -0.52 -6.57
N ILE A 308 8.66 -1.51 -7.44
CA ILE A 308 9.85 -2.37 -7.46
C ILE A 308 10.83 -1.88 -8.51
N VAL A 309 12.09 -1.75 -8.11
CA VAL A 309 13.19 -1.34 -8.98
C VAL A 309 14.31 -2.38 -8.98
N GLN A 310 14.99 -2.48 -10.12
CA GLN A 310 16.25 -3.19 -10.24
C GLN A 310 17.39 -2.18 -10.41
N ILE A 311 18.52 -2.51 -9.79
CA ILE A 311 19.76 -1.76 -9.91
C ILE A 311 20.67 -2.56 -10.84
N SER A 312 21.03 -1.96 -11.96
CA SER A 312 21.97 -2.53 -12.92
C SER A 312 23.41 -2.43 -12.41
N ALA A 313 24.34 -3.15 -13.06
CA ALA A 313 25.76 -3.12 -12.71
C ALA A 313 26.41 -1.73 -12.85
N ASP A 314 25.83 -0.85 -13.68
CA ASP A 314 26.24 0.54 -13.87
C ASP A 314 25.52 1.53 -12.93
N GLU A 315 24.88 1.03 -11.87
CA GLU A 315 24.08 1.79 -10.89
C GLU A 315 22.86 2.52 -11.50
N SER A 316 22.49 2.21 -12.75
CA SER A 316 21.21 2.65 -13.32
C SER A 316 20.06 1.93 -12.62
N LEU A 317 18.97 2.67 -12.38
CA LEU A 317 17.74 2.12 -11.81
C LEU A 317 16.67 2.03 -12.88
N LYS A 318 15.95 0.92 -12.88
CA LYS A 318 14.81 0.70 -13.74
C LYS A 318 13.61 0.22 -12.92
N VAL A 319 12.45 0.80 -13.19
CA VAL A 319 11.18 0.29 -12.61
C VAL A 319 10.82 -1.02 -13.29
N THR A 320 10.68 -2.08 -12.50
CA THR A 320 10.39 -3.44 -12.99
C THR A 320 9.05 -3.99 -12.53
N GLY A 321 8.38 -3.33 -11.58
CA GLY A 321 7.07 -3.77 -11.10
C GLY A 321 6.31 -2.71 -10.35
N LEU A 322 5.00 -2.68 -10.58
CA LEU A 322 4.03 -2.06 -9.68
C LEU A 322 3.22 -3.16 -8.99
N ILE A 323 3.11 -3.09 -7.67
CA ILE A 323 2.43 -4.09 -6.82
C ILE A 323 1.32 -3.44 -6.00
N ASP A 324 0.48 -4.25 -5.35
CA ASP A 324 -0.59 -3.80 -4.44
C ASP A 324 -1.73 -3.06 -5.18
N TRP A 325 -2.42 -3.79 -6.05
CA TRP A 325 -3.45 -3.25 -6.96
C TRP A 325 -4.85 -3.17 -6.35
N GLU A 326 -4.99 -3.28 -5.02
CA GLU A 326 -6.28 -3.37 -4.33
C GLU A 326 -7.15 -2.10 -4.43
N MET A 327 -6.56 -0.97 -4.82
CA MET A 327 -7.20 0.34 -4.99
C MET A 327 -7.40 0.75 -6.46
N SER A 328 -7.05 -0.13 -7.39
CA SER A 328 -7.03 0.17 -8.81
C SER A 328 -8.41 0.15 -9.47
N GLY A 329 -8.49 0.70 -10.68
CA GLY A 329 -9.72 0.69 -11.47
C GLY A 329 -9.83 1.86 -12.43
N PHE A 330 -11.02 2.07 -12.97
CA PHE A 330 -11.34 3.21 -13.84
C PHE A 330 -11.89 4.38 -13.04
N TYR A 331 -11.19 5.51 -13.09
CA TYR A 331 -11.51 6.71 -12.32
C TYR A 331 -11.21 7.99 -13.14
N PRO A 332 -11.67 9.18 -12.69
CA PRO A 332 -11.22 10.44 -13.25
C PRO A 332 -9.69 10.58 -13.18
N GLU A 333 -9.07 11.08 -14.24
CA GLU A 333 -7.60 11.08 -14.39
C GLU A 333 -6.83 11.78 -13.26
N ASP A 334 -7.39 12.84 -12.68
CA ASP A 334 -6.79 13.59 -11.58
C ASP A 334 -6.81 12.81 -10.25
N LEU A 335 -7.61 11.74 -10.14
CA LEU A 335 -7.75 11.02 -8.87
C LEU A 335 -6.44 10.37 -8.44
N GLU A 336 -5.66 9.82 -9.39
CA GLU A 336 -4.33 9.27 -9.09
C GLU A 336 -3.40 10.34 -8.49
N CYS A 337 -3.49 11.60 -8.96
CA CYS A 337 -2.75 12.72 -8.38
C CYS A 337 -3.15 12.92 -6.91
N VAL A 338 -4.45 13.02 -6.63
CA VAL A 338 -4.96 13.16 -5.26
C VAL A 338 -4.47 12.01 -4.37
N LYS A 339 -4.53 10.77 -4.87
CA LYS A 339 -4.11 9.57 -4.13
C LYS A 339 -2.62 9.54 -3.86
N ALA A 340 -1.78 9.90 -4.83
CA ALA A 340 -0.33 9.96 -4.67
C ALA A 340 0.10 10.94 -3.56
N MET A 341 -0.75 11.91 -3.20
CA MET A 341 -0.47 12.90 -2.16
C MET A 341 -0.94 12.50 -0.75
N ASN A 342 -1.66 11.38 -0.58
CA ASN A 342 -2.28 10.99 0.70
C ASN A 342 -1.29 10.90 1.88
N ASN A 343 -0.02 10.58 1.60
CA ASN A 343 1.02 10.42 2.62
C ASN A 343 1.92 11.66 2.76
N LEU A 344 1.66 12.74 2.02
CA LEU A 344 2.43 13.98 2.15
C LEU A 344 2.11 14.65 3.49
N SER A 345 3.14 14.84 4.31
CA SER A 345 3.06 15.60 5.55
C SER A 345 3.71 16.97 5.38
N PRO A 346 3.09 18.08 5.85
CA PRO A 346 3.72 19.41 5.85
C PRO A 346 5.05 19.49 6.63
N LEU A 347 5.29 18.51 7.51
CA LEU A 347 6.51 18.40 8.31
C LEU A 347 7.37 17.20 7.89
N GLY A 348 7.01 16.51 6.80
CA GLY A 348 7.78 15.41 6.25
C GLY A 348 9.02 15.92 5.52
N THR A 349 10.09 15.13 5.55
CA THR A 349 11.34 15.39 4.81
C THR A 349 11.49 14.48 3.60
N ASP A 350 10.47 13.66 3.32
CA ASP A 350 10.45 12.77 2.16
C ASP A 350 10.22 13.59 0.88
N ASP A 351 11.24 13.63 0.03
CA ASP A 351 11.23 14.39 -1.21
C ASP A 351 10.56 13.64 -2.38
N TRP A 352 10.01 12.43 -2.17
CA TRP A 352 9.26 11.66 -3.18
C TRP A 352 8.28 12.51 -4.00
N TYR A 353 7.52 13.35 -3.31
CA TYR A 353 6.47 14.19 -3.90
C TYR A 353 7.02 15.26 -4.87
N LEU A 354 8.33 15.53 -4.84
CA LEU A 354 9.01 16.43 -5.78
C LEU A 354 9.36 15.75 -7.11
N TYR A 355 9.29 14.42 -7.17
CA TYR A 355 9.65 13.59 -8.33
C TYR A 355 8.46 12.78 -8.86
N LEU A 356 7.23 13.21 -8.58
CA LEU A 356 6.06 12.60 -9.19
C LEU A 356 6.06 12.83 -10.72
N PRO A 357 5.75 11.81 -11.53
CA PRO A 357 5.63 11.94 -12.97
C PRO A 357 4.60 13.01 -13.36
N SER A 358 4.84 13.67 -14.48
CA SER A 358 4.03 14.78 -14.99
C SER A 358 2.55 14.42 -15.09
N CYS A 359 2.24 13.21 -15.56
CA CYS A 359 0.86 12.73 -15.73
C CYS A 359 0.04 12.67 -14.43
N ILE A 360 0.68 12.64 -13.26
CA ILE A 360 0.03 12.58 -11.93
C ILE A 360 0.52 13.71 -11.00
N SER A 361 1.35 14.61 -11.50
CA SER A 361 1.89 15.71 -10.71
C SER A 361 0.78 16.71 -10.38
N PRO A 362 0.69 17.21 -9.13
CA PRO A 362 -0.22 18.29 -8.77
C PRO A 362 -0.08 19.52 -9.67
N ARG A 363 1.09 19.77 -10.27
CA ARG A 363 1.30 20.89 -11.21
C ARG A 363 0.38 20.84 -12.42
N ASN A 364 0.00 19.65 -12.87
CA ASN A 364 -0.91 19.45 -14.01
C ASN A 364 -2.36 19.18 -13.57
N HIS A 365 -2.59 19.01 -12.25
CA HIS A 365 -3.89 18.67 -11.65
C HIS A 365 -4.27 19.63 -10.50
N LEU A 366 -3.79 20.89 -10.55
CA LEU A 366 -3.84 21.85 -9.43
C LEU A 366 -5.26 22.04 -8.88
N LYS A 367 -6.26 22.10 -9.76
CA LYS A 367 -7.66 22.30 -9.35
C LYS A 367 -8.15 21.16 -8.46
N SER A 368 -7.88 19.91 -8.86
CA SER A 368 -8.28 18.72 -8.11
C SER A 368 -7.46 18.58 -6.83
N TRP A 369 -6.15 18.83 -6.87
CA TRP A 369 -5.32 18.80 -5.67
C TRP A 369 -5.72 19.84 -4.63
N HIS A 370 -5.91 21.12 -5.02
CA HIS A 370 -6.38 22.16 -4.10
C HIS A 370 -7.78 21.88 -3.56
N THR A 371 -8.69 21.37 -4.41
CA THR A 371 -10.01 20.91 -3.98
C THR A 371 -9.85 19.89 -2.86
N ASP A 372 -8.97 18.91 -3.05
CA ASP A 372 -8.75 17.86 -2.08
C ASP A 372 -8.21 18.39 -0.76
N CYS A 373 -7.22 19.29 -0.79
CA CYS A 373 -6.67 19.90 0.42
C CYS A 373 -7.74 20.61 1.28
N VAL A 374 -8.74 21.23 0.64
CA VAL A 374 -9.83 21.90 1.36
C VAL A 374 -10.78 20.89 2.00
N TRP A 375 -11.08 19.78 1.31
CA TRP A 375 -12.00 18.75 1.78
C TRP A 375 -11.38 17.78 2.80
N ASP A 376 -10.12 17.37 2.62
CA ASP A 376 -9.47 16.27 3.35
C ASP A 376 -9.56 16.42 4.88
N GLN A 377 -9.40 17.65 5.39
CA GLN A 377 -9.53 17.95 6.82
C GLN A 377 -10.88 17.57 7.42
N TYR A 378 -11.94 17.47 6.60
CA TYR A 378 -13.29 17.11 7.03
C TYR A 378 -13.64 15.64 6.77
N ILE A 379 -12.88 14.92 5.94
CA ILE A 379 -13.12 13.52 5.61
C ILE A 379 -12.89 12.62 6.83
N VAL A 380 -13.78 11.64 7.00
CA VAL A 380 -13.78 10.63 8.07
C VAL A 380 -13.75 9.24 7.48
#